data_AF-A0A7J5TEM2-F1
#
_entry.id   AF-A0A7J5TEM2-F1
#
_cell.length_a   1.000
_cell.length_b   1.000
_cell.length_c   1.000
_cell.angle_alpha   90.00
_cell.angle_beta   90.00
_cell.angle_gamma   90.00
#
_symmetry.space_group_name_H-M   'P 1'
#
loop_
_entity.id
_entity.type
_entity.pdbx_description
1 polymer ?
#
loop_
_entity_poly.entity_id
_entity_poly.type
_entity_poly.pdbx_seq_one_letter_code
_entity_poly.pdbx_strand_id
1 'polypeptide(L)'
;TNVTNGVTPRRFVKLANPRLSDLITEGLGTDKWVSDLELLKGLEPLAADDEFVKKFAAVKQANKVDFSNYAKREYGFDIDPNTMINTMVKRLHEYKRQALKILAVIARYADIKSGRIAADDVMPRTIVFGAKAAPGYYLAKQTIQLINNVARVINNDPDVKGKLNVYFPWNYNVRLAQHLIPATDLDEQISQAGKEASGTGNMKFALNGAMTVGTLDGANVEIRERVGAENFFLFGMTVDEVDALYAEGYDPKKYYEADPRLKAAIDMVADGTFSNGDKTVYEDLVHDWLTKDWFMTLADFGAYTAIQSEIEALYAQPLEWNRKALINVANSGYFSSDRSMEDYLERIWMTGPLAD
;
A
#
# COMPACT_ATOMS: atom_id res chain seq x y z
N THR A 1 -0.64 -28.44 -9.51
CA THR A 1 0.61 -27.68 -9.44
C THR A 1 0.30 -26.24 -9.12
N ASN A 2 1.03 -25.65 -8.18
CA ASN A 2 1.03 -24.21 -7.94
C ASN A 2 2.38 -23.64 -8.40
N VAL A 3 2.35 -22.45 -9.00
CA VAL A 3 3.53 -21.65 -9.28
C VAL A 3 3.25 -20.25 -8.76
N THR A 4 3.85 -19.88 -7.63
CA THR A 4 3.75 -18.52 -7.12
C THR A 4 4.30 -17.55 -8.16
N ASN A 5 3.57 -16.47 -8.43
CA ASN A 5 4.02 -15.38 -9.28
C ASN A 5 5.36 -14.78 -8.83
N GLY A 6 5.98 -14.01 -9.72
CA GLY A 6 7.19 -13.27 -9.42
C GLY A 6 7.31 -12.01 -10.28
N VAL A 7 8.30 -11.19 -9.96
CA VAL A 7 8.60 -9.93 -10.64
C VAL A 7 10.07 -9.89 -11.03
N THR A 8 10.39 -9.28 -12.17
CA THR A 8 11.77 -9.21 -12.62
C THR A 8 12.56 -8.16 -11.80
N PRO A 9 13.67 -8.55 -11.13
CA PRO A 9 14.50 -7.61 -10.39
C PRO A 9 15.20 -6.60 -11.30
N ARG A 10 15.40 -6.94 -12.58
CA ARG A 10 16.04 -6.05 -13.57
C ARG A 10 15.26 -4.74 -13.74
N ARG A 11 13.94 -4.82 -13.85
CA ARG A 11 13.10 -3.63 -14.05
C ARG A 11 12.74 -2.94 -12.74
N PHE A 12 12.33 -3.72 -11.74
CA PHE A 12 11.73 -3.16 -10.52
C PHE A 12 12.73 -2.89 -9.39
N VAL A 13 14.00 -3.29 -9.53
CA VAL A 13 15.10 -2.94 -8.61
C VAL A 13 16.24 -2.28 -9.39
N LYS A 14 16.92 -3.02 -10.29
CA LYS A 14 18.13 -2.51 -10.99
C LYS A 14 17.90 -1.22 -11.77
N LEU A 15 16.83 -1.16 -12.55
CA LEU A 15 16.46 0.02 -13.34
C LEU A 15 15.74 1.09 -12.52
N ALA A 16 14.74 0.69 -11.72
CA ALA A 16 13.88 1.64 -11.00
C ALA A 16 14.58 2.29 -9.81
N ASN A 17 15.51 1.57 -9.16
CA ASN A 17 16.15 1.98 -7.92
C ASN A 17 17.67 1.75 -8.00
N PRO A 18 18.38 2.53 -8.85
CA PRO A 18 19.83 2.35 -9.05
C PRO A 18 20.61 2.52 -7.75
N ARG A 19 20.22 3.47 -6.88
CA ARG A 19 20.87 3.69 -5.58
C ARG A 19 20.77 2.50 -4.65
N LEU A 20 19.59 1.88 -4.54
CA LEU A 20 19.44 0.63 -3.77
C LEU A 20 20.24 -0.50 -4.41
N SER A 21 20.29 -0.56 -5.74
CA SER A 21 21.02 -1.60 -6.45
C SER A 21 22.52 -1.53 -6.21
N ASP A 22 23.08 -0.32 -6.14
CA ASP A 22 24.48 -0.10 -5.79
C ASP A 22 24.73 -0.47 -4.33
N LEU A 23 23.82 -0.12 -3.41
CA LEU A 23 23.93 -0.49 -1.99
C LEU A 23 23.81 -2.01 -1.76
N ILE A 24 22.93 -2.70 -2.48
CA ILE A 24 22.84 -4.17 -2.44
C ILE A 24 24.15 -4.78 -2.93
N THR A 25 24.71 -4.25 -4.02
CA THR A 25 25.98 -4.72 -4.59
C THR A 25 27.13 -4.50 -3.61
N GLU A 26 27.17 -3.35 -2.92
CA GLU A 26 28.11 -3.06 -1.85
C GLU A 26 27.97 -4.06 -0.69
N GLY A 27 26.75 -4.27 -0.19
CA GLY A 27 26.47 -5.16 0.94
C GLY A 27 26.76 -6.62 0.66
N LEU A 28 26.50 -7.10 -0.55
CA LEU A 28 26.76 -8.49 -0.97
C LEU A 28 28.18 -8.70 -1.53
N GLY A 29 28.91 -7.62 -1.85
CA GLY A 29 30.19 -7.69 -2.53
C GLY A 29 30.12 -8.21 -3.98
N THR A 30 28.93 -8.25 -4.58
CA THR A 30 28.72 -8.76 -5.95
C THR A 30 27.42 -8.23 -6.54
N ASP A 31 27.35 -8.10 -7.86
CA ASP A 31 26.14 -7.74 -8.62
C ASP A 31 25.38 -8.96 -9.17
N LYS A 32 25.86 -10.18 -8.88
CA LYS A 32 25.23 -11.45 -9.30
C LYS A 32 23.78 -11.60 -8.84
N TRP A 33 23.38 -10.88 -7.79
CA TRP A 33 22.01 -10.88 -7.27
C TRP A 33 20.98 -10.43 -8.32
N VAL A 34 21.39 -9.71 -9.38
CA VAL A 34 20.49 -9.26 -10.46
C VAL A 34 19.91 -10.45 -11.25
N SER A 35 20.66 -11.55 -11.34
CA SER A 35 20.25 -12.81 -11.97
C SER A 35 19.95 -13.94 -10.97
N ASP A 36 20.29 -13.77 -9.69
CA ASP A 36 20.02 -14.72 -8.61
C ASP A 36 19.56 -13.98 -7.36
N LEU A 37 18.26 -13.72 -7.28
CA LEU A 37 17.70 -12.84 -6.25
C LEU A 37 17.69 -13.48 -4.85
N GLU A 38 17.91 -14.79 -4.73
CA GLU A 38 18.06 -15.46 -3.42
C GLU A 38 19.30 -14.96 -2.66
N LEU A 39 20.30 -14.43 -3.37
CA LEU A 39 21.48 -13.80 -2.76
C LEU A 39 21.14 -12.60 -1.88
N LEU A 40 19.96 -11.98 -2.03
CA LEU A 40 19.51 -10.91 -1.14
C LEU A 40 19.45 -11.35 0.34
N LYS A 41 19.31 -12.65 0.62
CA LYS A 41 19.36 -13.20 1.98
C LYS A 41 20.64 -12.80 2.73
N GLY A 42 21.74 -12.60 2.00
CA GLY A 42 23.02 -12.14 2.55
C GLY A 42 22.98 -10.72 3.16
N LEU A 43 21.92 -9.95 2.92
CA LEU A 43 21.71 -8.64 3.53
C LEU A 43 21.16 -8.71 4.96
N GLU A 44 20.60 -9.85 5.40
CA GLU A 44 19.99 -9.95 6.74
C GLU A 44 20.94 -9.57 7.88
N PRO A 45 22.21 -10.05 7.92
CA PRO A 45 23.14 -9.66 8.99
C PRO A 45 23.43 -8.16 9.00
N LEU A 46 23.30 -7.48 7.85
CA LEU A 46 23.54 -6.04 7.71
C LEU A 46 22.42 -5.20 8.32
N ALA A 47 21.26 -5.79 8.65
CA ALA A 47 20.23 -5.10 9.44
C ALA A 47 20.68 -4.83 10.89
N ALA A 48 21.69 -5.53 11.40
CA ALA A 48 22.31 -5.22 12.68
C ALA A 48 23.40 -4.14 12.58
N ASP A 49 23.81 -3.74 11.38
CA ASP A 49 24.82 -2.69 11.15
C ASP A 49 24.13 -1.32 10.97
N ASP A 50 24.23 -0.48 11.99
CA ASP A 50 23.64 0.86 11.99
C ASP A 50 24.14 1.74 10.84
N GLU A 51 25.39 1.60 10.40
CA GLU A 51 25.93 2.39 9.30
C GLU A 51 25.35 1.94 7.96
N PHE A 52 25.19 0.62 7.75
CA PHE A 52 24.52 0.10 6.57
C PHE A 52 23.03 0.50 6.53
N VAL A 53 22.34 0.43 7.67
CA VAL A 53 20.93 0.85 7.79
C VAL A 53 20.76 2.35 7.53
N LYS A 54 21.69 3.19 7.98
CA LYS A 54 21.68 4.63 7.65
C LYS A 54 21.89 4.88 6.16
N LYS A 55 22.77 4.14 5.49
CA LYS A 55 22.93 4.21 4.02
C LYS A 55 21.63 3.81 3.33
N PHE A 56 20.98 2.76 3.78
CA PHE A 56 19.68 2.31 3.27
C PHE A 56 18.59 3.39 3.42
N ALA A 57 18.50 4.01 4.60
CA ALA A 57 17.58 5.12 4.86
C ALA A 57 17.85 6.32 3.94
N ALA A 58 19.13 6.66 3.71
CA ALA A 58 19.51 7.73 2.80
C ALA A 58 19.10 7.44 1.35
N VAL A 59 19.18 6.19 0.90
CA VAL A 59 18.64 5.76 -0.41
C VAL A 59 17.13 6.01 -0.49
N LYS A 60 16.36 5.58 0.52
CA LYS A 60 14.90 5.82 0.56
C LYS A 60 14.60 7.32 0.47
N GLN A 61 15.28 8.14 1.27
CA GLN A 61 15.07 9.58 1.28
C GLN A 61 15.40 10.24 -0.07
N ALA A 62 16.49 9.84 -0.72
CA ALA A 62 16.83 10.34 -2.05
C ALA A 62 15.75 9.96 -3.10
N ASN A 63 15.22 8.74 -3.02
CA ASN A 63 14.14 8.30 -3.91
C ASN A 63 12.83 9.08 -3.67
N LYS A 64 12.52 9.43 -2.41
CA LYS A 64 11.38 10.29 -2.06
C LYS A 64 11.51 11.69 -2.67
N VAL A 65 12.70 12.29 -2.59
CA VAL A 65 13.00 13.57 -3.26
C VAL A 65 12.84 13.47 -4.77
N ASP A 66 13.37 12.42 -5.41
CA ASP A 66 13.24 12.22 -6.86
C ASP A 66 11.77 12.03 -7.28
N PHE A 67 10.98 11.30 -6.48
CA PHE A 67 9.54 11.15 -6.73
C PHE A 67 8.78 12.47 -6.54
N SER A 68 9.07 13.25 -5.49
CA SER A 68 8.48 14.58 -5.30
C SER A 68 8.75 15.50 -6.50
N ASN A 69 9.98 15.53 -7.00
CA ASN A 69 10.36 16.31 -8.18
C ASN A 69 9.67 15.82 -9.46
N TYR A 70 9.60 14.50 -9.64
CA TYR A 70 8.86 13.88 -10.73
C TYR A 70 7.37 14.24 -10.67
N ALA A 71 6.75 14.12 -9.49
CA ALA A 71 5.33 14.39 -9.29
C ALA A 71 4.98 15.87 -9.49
N LYS A 72 5.85 16.77 -9.03
CA LYS A 72 5.70 18.22 -9.30
C LYS A 72 5.73 18.53 -10.78
N ARG A 73 6.69 17.97 -11.51
CA ARG A 73 6.84 18.23 -12.95
C ARG A 73 5.71 17.63 -13.79
N GLU A 74 5.33 16.38 -13.54
CA GLU A 74 4.36 15.67 -14.39
C GLU A 74 2.90 15.95 -13.98
N TYR A 75 2.64 16.18 -12.69
CA TYR A 75 1.29 16.30 -12.15
C TYR A 75 0.99 17.62 -11.44
N GLY A 76 2.02 18.45 -11.16
CA GLY A 76 1.88 19.67 -10.37
C GLY A 76 1.78 19.43 -8.86
N PHE A 77 1.93 18.19 -8.39
CA PHE A 77 1.80 17.85 -6.98
C PHE A 77 2.98 18.35 -6.16
N ASP A 78 2.69 18.96 -5.02
CA ASP A 78 3.69 19.44 -4.07
C ASP A 78 3.80 18.46 -2.91
N ILE A 79 4.69 17.48 -3.08
CA ILE A 79 4.89 16.40 -2.12
C ILE A 79 6.11 16.72 -1.25
N ASP A 80 5.90 16.84 0.06
CA ASP A 80 7.00 16.92 1.04
C ASP A 80 7.65 15.53 1.21
N PRO A 81 8.92 15.35 0.78
CA PRO A 81 9.62 14.07 0.87
C PRO A 81 9.98 13.68 2.31
N ASN A 82 9.71 14.51 3.32
CA ASN A 82 9.94 14.17 4.73
C ASN A 82 8.74 13.47 5.39
N THR A 83 7.58 13.48 4.73
CA THR A 83 6.39 12.76 5.19
C THR A 83 6.48 11.26 4.89
N MET A 84 5.69 10.43 5.56
CA MET A 84 5.52 9.02 5.16
C MET A 84 4.79 8.96 3.82
N ILE A 85 5.43 8.39 2.78
CA ILE A 85 4.75 8.10 1.52
C ILE A 85 4.00 6.77 1.66
N ASN A 86 2.69 6.87 1.85
CA ASN A 86 1.77 5.75 1.99
C ASN A 86 1.02 5.52 0.67
N THR A 87 1.33 4.41 0.01
CA THR A 87 0.94 4.15 -1.36
C THR A 87 -0.10 3.04 -1.48
N MET A 88 -1.11 3.27 -2.31
CA MET A 88 -2.06 2.25 -2.76
C MET A 88 -2.21 2.29 -4.27
N VAL A 89 -1.44 1.46 -4.99
CA VAL A 89 -1.49 1.41 -6.46
C VAL A 89 -1.87 0.04 -6.98
N LYS A 90 -3.04 -0.04 -7.60
CA LYS A 90 -3.62 -1.26 -8.18
C LYS A 90 -4.84 -0.87 -8.98
N ARG A 91 -5.38 -1.81 -9.78
CA ARG A 91 -6.67 -1.60 -10.45
C ARG A 91 -7.72 -1.15 -9.43
N LEU A 92 -8.65 -0.31 -9.86
CA LEU A 92 -9.72 0.10 -8.98
C LEU A 92 -10.84 -0.95 -9.05
N HIS A 93 -11.12 -1.56 -7.92
CA HIS A 93 -12.13 -2.61 -7.77
C HIS A 93 -12.56 -2.65 -6.30
N GLU A 94 -13.85 -2.87 -6.03
CA GLU A 94 -14.37 -2.89 -4.66
C GLU A 94 -13.63 -3.86 -3.72
N TYR A 95 -13.32 -5.09 -4.15
CA TYR A 95 -12.55 -6.05 -3.32
C TYR A 95 -11.12 -5.60 -2.99
N LYS A 96 -10.54 -4.67 -3.75
CA LYS A 96 -9.21 -4.10 -3.46
C LYS A 96 -9.30 -2.99 -2.40
N ARG A 97 -10.51 -2.58 -2.04
CA ARG A 97 -10.85 -1.73 -0.89
C ARG A 97 -10.13 -0.38 -0.84
N GLN A 98 -9.99 0.29 -1.98
CA GLN A 98 -9.66 1.73 -1.97
C GLN A 98 -10.68 2.54 -1.14
N ALA A 99 -11.93 2.06 -1.06
CA ALA A 99 -12.98 2.57 -0.18
C ALA A 99 -12.58 2.52 1.30
N LEU A 100 -12.03 1.40 1.79
CA LEU A 100 -11.55 1.26 3.17
C LEU A 100 -10.49 2.32 3.50
N LYS A 101 -9.49 2.44 2.62
CA LYS A 101 -8.42 3.43 2.80
C LYS A 101 -8.97 4.86 2.83
N ILE A 102 -9.81 5.24 1.86
CA ILE A 102 -10.31 6.62 1.80
C ILE A 102 -11.27 6.94 2.96
N LEU A 103 -12.07 5.98 3.43
CA LEU A 103 -12.91 6.17 4.62
C LEU A 103 -12.07 6.41 5.88
N ALA A 104 -10.96 5.69 6.06
CA ALA A 104 -10.06 5.92 7.19
C ALA A 104 -9.38 7.30 7.14
N VAL A 105 -9.05 7.78 5.93
CA VAL A 105 -8.50 9.12 5.71
C VAL A 105 -9.54 10.19 6.06
N ILE A 106 -10.79 10.01 5.62
CA ILE A 106 -11.89 10.91 5.97
C ILE A 106 -12.13 10.90 7.49
N ALA A 107 -12.12 9.73 8.13
CA ALA A 107 -12.28 9.63 9.58
C ALA A 107 -11.20 10.39 10.34
N ARG A 108 -9.92 10.25 9.95
CA ARG A 108 -8.82 11.03 10.53
C ARG A 108 -9.01 12.53 10.32
N TYR A 109 -9.44 12.94 9.12
CA TYR A 109 -9.77 14.34 8.84
C TYR A 109 -10.91 14.85 9.72
N ALA A 110 -11.97 14.05 9.91
CA ALA A 110 -13.08 14.38 10.81
C ALA A 110 -12.63 14.55 12.27
N ASP A 111 -11.70 13.71 12.75
CA ASP A 111 -11.11 13.85 14.08
C ASP A 111 -10.34 15.17 14.24
N ILE A 112 -9.58 15.58 13.21
CA ILE A 112 -8.90 16.88 13.21
C ILE A 112 -9.93 18.02 13.26
N LYS A 113 -10.93 18.00 12.37
CA LYS A 113 -11.93 19.07 12.26
C LYS A 113 -12.82 19.21 13.50
N SER A 114 -13.09 18.11 14.18
CA SER A 114 -13.86 18.12 15.43
C SER A 114 -13.03 18.52 16.66
N GLY A 115 -11.71 18.67 16.52
CA GLY A 115 -10.80 18.93 17.64
C GLY A 115 -10.59 17.72 18.56
N ARG A 116 -11.04 16.53 18.16
CA ARG A 116 -10.77 15.28 18.90
C ARG A 116 -9.28 14.95 18.90
N ILE A 117 -8.58 15.29 17.83
CA ILE A 117 -7.11 15.26 17.76
C ILE A 117 -6.59 16.61 17.27
N ALA A 118 -5.47 17.06 17.82
CA ALA A 118 -4.79 18.22 17.24
C ALA A 118 -4.03 17.78 15.98
N ALA A 119 -4.09 18.59 14.92
CA ALA A 119 -3.34 18.30 13.70
C ALA A 119 -1.83 18.13 13.96
N ASP A 120 -1.26 18.85 14.93
CA ASP A 120 0.16 18.77 15.25
C ASP A 120 0.59 17.38 15.77
N ASP A 121 -0.33 16.66 16.41
CA ASP A 121 -0.15 15.30 16.92
C ASP A 121 -0.30 14.22 15.83
N VAL A 122 -0.74 14.60 14.63
CA VAL A 122 -0.85 13.69 13.50
C VAL A 122 0.52 13.51 12.85
N MET A 123 0.94 12.25 12.67
CA MET A 123 2.12 11.91 11.90
C MET A 123 1.94 12.39 10.44
N PRO A 124 2.87 13.18 9.88
CA PRO A 124 2.77 13.65 8.51
C PRO A 124 2.71 12.51 7.49
N ARG A 125 1.66 12.46 6.67
CA ARG A 125 1.45 11.42 5.64
C ARG A 125 1.13 12.04 4.27
N THR A 126 1.88 11.59 3.26
CA THR A 126 1.52 11.73 1.84
C THR A 126 0.88 10.43 1.38
N ILE A 127 -0.43 10.46 1.18
CA ILE A 127 -1.19 9.32 0.67
C ILE A 127 -1.23 9.38 -0.85
N VAL A 128 -0.72 8.35 -1.52
CA VAL A 128 -0.72 8.26 -2.99
C VAL A 128 -1.62 7.11 -3.42
N PHE A 129 -2.69 7.43 -4.15
CA PHE A 129 -3.49 6.46 -4.88
C PHE A 129 -3.03 6.37 -6.33
N GLY A 130 -3.21 5.22 -6.97
CA GLY A 130 -2.96 5.07 -8.40
C GLY A 130 -3.73 3.90 -8.97
N ALA A 131 -4.77 4.19 -9.73
CA ALA A 131 -5.67 3.18 -10.23
C ALA A 131 -6.33 3.57 -11.55
N LYS A 132 -6.87 2.55 -12.23
CA LYS A 132 -7.80 2.69 -13.35
C LYS A 132 -9.02 1.84 -13.07
N ALA A 133 -10.20 2.34 -13.41
CA ALA A 133 -11.45 1.60 -13.38
C ALA A 133 -11.81 1.11 -14.79
N ALA A 134 -12.54 -0.01 -14.88
CA ALA A 134 -13.11 -0.44 -16.14
C ALA A 134 -14.17 0.58 -16.62
N PRO A 135 -14.36 0.80 -17.93
CA PRO A 135 -15.21 1.89 -18.45
C PRO A 135 -16.65 1.87 -17.95
N GLY A 136 -17.24 0.67 -17.83
CA GLY A 136 -18.61 0.46 -17.36
C GLY A 136 -18.77 0.26 -15.85
N TYR A 137 -17.67 0.32 -15.07
CA TYR A 137 -17.73 0.08 -13.63
C TYR A 137 -18.05 1.38 -12.89
N TYR A 138 -19.34 1.64 -12.69
CA TYR A 138 -19.85 2.90 -12.14
C TYR A 138 -19.37 3.19 -10.70
N LEU A 139 -19.57 2.27 -9.75
CA LEU A 139 -19.15 2.45 -8.34
C LEU A 139 -17.64 2.65 -8.21
N ALA A 140 -16.85 1.94 -9.02
CA ALA A 140 -15.41 2.17 -9.10
C ALA A 140 -15.11 3.62 -9.56
N LYS A 141 -15.75 4.10 -10.61
CA LYS A 141 -15.55 5.49 -11.08
C LYS A 141 -16.00 6.52 -10.03
N GLN A 142 -17.10 6.28 -9.31
CA GLN A 142 -17.52 7.12 -8.18
C GLN A 142 -16.48 7.13 -7.05
N THR A 143 -15.87 5.98 -6.74
CA THR A 143 -14.78 5.90 -5.75
C THR A 143 -13.56 6.72 -6.20
N ILE A 144 -13.20 6.70 -7.49
CA ILE A 144 -12.13 7.59 -8.03
C ILE A 144 -12.52 9.06 -7.85
N GLN A 145 -13.75 9.43 -8.18
CA GLN A 145 -14.24 10.79 -8.02
C GLN A 145 -14.20 11.23 -6.56
N LEU A 146 -14.63 10.37 -5.64
CA LEU A 146 -14.56 10.62 -4.20
C LEU A 146 -13.13 10.88 -3.75
N ILE A 147 -12.17 10.01 -4.09
CA ILE A 147 -10.77 10.20 -3.68
C ILE A 147 -10.21 11.54 -4.18
N ASN A 148 -10.51 11.92 -5.43
CA ASN A 148 -10.08 13.21 -5.97
C ASN A 148 -10.71 14.40 -5.25
N ASN A 149 -12.00 14.32 -4.91
CA ASN A 149 -12.68 15.39 -4.21
C ASN A 149 -12.27 15.50 -2.74
N VAL A 150 -12.04 14.36 -2.07
CA VAL A 150 -11.43 14.32 -0.74
C VAL A 150 -10.04 14.95 -0.77
N ALA A 151 -9.22 14.62 -1.76
CA ALA A 151 -7.90 15.24 -1.95
C ALA A 151 -8.00 16.75 -2.12
N ARG A 152 -8.96 17.24 -2.93
CA ARG A 152 -9.18 18.68 -3.11
C ARG A 152 -9.54 19.37 -1.79
N VAL A 153 -10.40 18.76 -0.96
CA VAL A 153 -10.78 19.34 0.33
C VAL A 153 -9.61 19.29 1.32
N ILE A 154 -9.07 18.11 1.58
CA ILE A 154 -8.03 17.90 2.60
C ILE A 154 -6.75 18.68 2.28
N ASN A 155 -6.27 18.66 1.04
CA ASN A 155 -5.01 19.31 0.70
C ASN A 155 -5.06 20.85 0.77
N ASN A 156 -6.27 21.44 0.75
CA ASN A 156 -6.45 22.90 0.80
C ASN A 156 -7.03 23.38 2.13
N ASP A 157 -7.23 22.49 3.11
CA ASP A 157 -7.74 22.85 4.42
C ASP A 157 -6.60 23.28 5.36
N PRO A 158 -6.54 24.57 5.78
CA PRO A 158 -5.48 25.06 6.66
C PRO A 158 -5.49 24.38 8.04
N ASP A 159 -6.62 23.84 8.50
CA ASP A 159 -6.72 23.16 9.80
C ASP A 159 -5.93 21.84 9.83
N VAL A 160 -5.66 21.26 8.65
CA VAL A 160 -4.85 20.03 8.51
C VAL A 160 -3.35 20.33 8.60
N LYS A 161 -2.92 21.60 8.45
CA LYS A 161 -1.53 22.05 8.59
C LYS A 161 -0.51 21.25 7.76
N GLY A 162 -0.93 20.73 6.60
CA GLY A 162 -0.07 19.89 5.74
C GLY A 162 0.31 18.53 6.32
N LYS A 163 -0.35 18.08 7.40
CA LYS A 163 -0.07 16.79 8.06
C LYS A 163 -0.69 15.60 7.33
N LEU A 164 -1.71 15.84 6.52
CA LEU A 164 -2.40 14.83 5.76
C LEU A 164 -2.59 15.36 4.34
N ASN A 165 -1.95 14.72 3.36
CA ASN A 165 -2.15 15.02 1.96
C ASN A 165 -2.56 13.78 1.18
N VAL A 166 -3.44 13.95 0.21
CA VAL A 166 -3.93 12.88 -0.68
C VAL A 166 -3.64 13.26 -2.12
N TYR A 167 -2.99 12.37 -2.86
CA TYR A 167 -2.67 12.56 -4.27
C TYR A 167 -3.16 11.37 -5.10
N PHE A 168 -3.72 11.67 -6.26
CA PHE A 168 -4.16 10.65 -7.23
C PHE A 168 -3.58 11.01 -8.62
N PRO A 169 -2.32 10.66 -8.91
CA PRO A 169 -1.77 10.80 -10.26
C PRO A 169 -2.63 10.11 -11.31
N TRP A 170 -2.91 10.83 -12.41
CA TRP A 170 -3.65 10.27 -13.52
C TRP A 170 -2.86 9.18 -14.25
N ASN A 171 -3.59 8.24 -14.84
CA ASN A 171 -3.04 7.24 -15.76
C ASN A 171 -1.92 6.38 -15.15
N TYR A 172 -2.16 5.77 -13.98
CA TYR A 172 -1.20 4.82 -13.39
C TYR A 172 -0.75 3.76 -14.42
N ASN A 173 0.57 3.63 -14.55
CA ASN A 173 1.25 2.80 -15.53
C ASN A 173 2.65 2.42 -15.02
N VAL A 174 3.39 1.66 -15.82
CA VAL A 174 4.74 1.18 -15.46
C VAL A 174 5.75 2.33 -15.27
N ARG A 175 5.62 3.45 -16.00
CA ARG A 175 6.52 4.61 -15.85
C ARG A 175 6.33 5.23 -14.47
N LEU A 176 5.09 5.54 -14.08
CA LEU A 176 4.79 6.05 -12.75
C LEU A 176 5.22 5.06 -11.66
N ALA A 177 4.96 3.76 -11.84
CA ALA A 177 5.35 2.73 -10.89
C ALA A 177 6.87 2.70 -10.63
N GLN A 178 7.71 2.88 -11.66
CA GLN A 178 9.17 2.92 -11.52
C GLN A 178 9.66 4.11 -10.69
N HIS A 179 8.91 5.22 -10.63
CA HIS A 179 9.25 6.36 -9.77
C HIS A 179 8.66 6.23 -8.36
N LEU A 180 7.43 5.73 -8.24
CA LEU A 180 6.69 5.68 -6.97
C LEU A 180 7.13 4.52 -6.06
N ILE A 181 7.38 3.33 -6.62
CA ILE A 181 7.74 2.14 -5.83
C ILE A 181 9.01 2.36 -5.00
N PRO A 182 10.13 2.87 -5.57
CA PRO A 182 11.35 3.15 -4.80
C PRO A 182 11.16 4.17 -3.67
N ALA A 183 10.23 5.11 -3.83
CA ALA A 183 9.94 6.20 -2.89
C ALA A 183 8.94 5.83 -1.80
N THR A 184 8.24 4.70 -1.92
CA THR A 184 7.16 4.35 -0.99
C THR A 184 7.74 3.85 0.33
N ASP A 185 7.20 4.35 1.45
CA ASP A 185 7.51 3.90 2.80
C ASP A 185 6.56 2.76 3.20
N LEU A 186 5.25 2.96 3.00
CA LEU A 186 4.20 2.00 3.38
C LEU A 186 3.37 1.60 2.15
N ASP A 187 3.23 0.29 1.93
CA ASP A 187 2.45 -0.31 0.86
C ASP A 187 1.13 -0.92 1.37
N GLU A 188 0.01 -0.50 0.76
CA GLU A 188 -1.35 -0.91 1.12
C GLU A 188 -1.82 -2.13 0.32
N GLN A 189 -1.84 -3.28 0.99
CA GLN A 189 -2.21 -4.59 0.44
C GLN A 189 -3.47 -5.11 1.11
N ILE A 190 -4.50 -4.27 1.07
CA ILE A 190 -5.71 -4.38 1.89
C ILE A 190 -6.90 -5.03 1.18
N SER A 191 -6.70 -5.95 0.24
CA SER A 191 -7.82 -6.68 -0.39
C SER A 191 -8.61 -7.48 0.68
N GLN A 192 -9.89 -7.73 0.48
CA GLN A 192 -10.63 -8.64 1.38
C GLN A 192 -9.98 -10.04 1.33
N ALA A 193 -9.77 -10.66 2.49
CA ALA A 193 -9.20 -12.00 2.55
C ALA A 193 -9.97 -12.99 1.66
N GLY A 194 -9.23 -13.77 0.86
CA GLY A 194 -9.76 -14.76 -0.07
C GLY A 194 -10.10 -14.21 -1.46
N LYS A 195 -9.82 -12.94 -1.77
CA LYS A 195 -10.15 -12.33 -3.09
C LYS A 195 -8.94 -12.04 -3.96
N GLU A 196 -7.76 -11.79 -3.40
CA GLU A 196 -6.53 -11.63 -4.16
C GLU A 196 -5.85 -13.00 -4.34
N ALA A 197 -5.80 -13.48 -5.58
CA ALA A 197 -5.14 -14.76 -5.86
C ALA A 197 -3.63 -14.74 -5.59
N SER A 198 -2.97 -13.57 -5.71
CA SER A 198 -1.53 -13.41 -5.49
C SER A 198 -1.21 -11.93 -5.26
N GLY A 199 -1.16 -11.14 -6.33
CA GLY A 199 -0.65 -9.77 -6.27
C GLY A 199 0.85 -9.74 -6.53
N THR A 200 1.28 -8.85 -7.43
CA THR A 200 2.71 -8.61 -7.75
C THR A 200 3.14 -7.18 -7.46
N GLY A 201 2.23 -6.34 -6.95
CA GLY A 201 2.55 -5.01 -6.46
C GLY A 201 3.34 -5.09 -5.17
N ASN A 202 2.79 -5.81 -4.18
CA ASN A 202 3.41 -6.16 -2.91
C ASN A 202 4.86 -6.65 -3.03
N MET A 203 5.13 -7.58 -3.95
CA MET A 203 6.49 -8.09 -4.20
C MET A 203 7.46 -6.96 -4.59
N LYS A 204 7.03 -6.02 -5.45
CA LYS A 204 7.88 -4.90 -5.90
C LYS A 204 8.14 -3.91 -4.76
N PHE A 205 7.14 -3.67 -3.92
CA PHE A 205 7.25 -2.78 -2.77
C PHE A 205 8.18 -3.36 -1.70
N ALA A 206 8.01 -4.64 -1.35
CA ALA A 206 8.89 -5.34 -0.42
C ALA A 206 10.35 -5.33 -0.91
N LEU A 207 10.60 -5.64 -2.20
CA LEU A 207 11.92 -5.56 -2.83
C LEU A 207 12.54 -4.15 -2.86
N ASN A 208 11.74 -3.10 -2.65
CA ASN A 208 12.21 -1.71 -2.60
C ASN A 208 12.16 -1.11 -1.19
N GLY A 209 12.00 -1.95 -0.16
CA GLY A 209 12.08 -1.51 1.24
C GLY A 209 10.86 -0.72 1.69
N ALA A 210 9.68 -0.98 1.13
CA ALA A 210 8.43 -0.52 1.71
C ALA A 210 7.91 -1.56 2.70
N MET A 211 7.46 -1.11 3.88
CA MET A 211 6.75 -1.97 4.82
C MET A 211 5.34 -2.24 4.29
N THR A 212 4.83 -3.45 4.49
CA THR A 212 3.47 -3.81 4.02
C THR A 212 2.47 -3.70 5.17
N VAL A 213 1.34 -3.06 4.92
CA VAL A 213 0.11 -3.22 5.70
C VAL A 213 -0.93 -3.95 4.86
N GLY A 214 -1.49 -5.03 5.39
CA GLY A 214 -2.37 -5.88 4.58
C GLY A 214 -3.08 -6.96 5.36
N THR A 215 -4.00 -7.63 4.67
CA THR A 215 -4.71 -8.82 5.14
C THR A 215 -3.92 -10.09 4.88
N LEU A 216 -4.32 -11.21 5.51
CA LEU A 216 -3.87 -12.56 5.15
C LEU A 216 -4.53 -13.02 3.84
N ASP A 217 -4.06 -12.48 2.72
CA ASP A 217 -4.61 -12.75 1.38
C ASP A 217 -3.51 -12.82 0.31
N GLY A 218 -3.70 -13.67 -0.69
CA GLY A 218 -2.76 -13.85 -1.80
C GLY A 218 -1.29 -13.97 -1.36
N ALA A 219 -0.41 -13.24 -2.04
CA ALA A 219 1.02 -13.26 -1.78
C ALA A 219 1.42 -12.50 -0.49
N ASN A 220 0.50 -11.85 0.22
CA ASN A 220 0.82 -11.27 1.54
C ASN A 220 1.15 -12.38 2.54
N VAL A 221 0.50 -13.53 2.45
CA VAL A 221 0.79 -14.71 3.29
C VAL A 221 2.25 -15.13 3.07
N GLU A 222 2.63 -15.32 1.81
CA GLU A 222 3.99 -15.73 1.43
C GLU A 222 5.06 -14.69 1.78
N ILE A 223 4.73 -13.39 1.68
CA ILE A 223 5.63 -12.30 2.09
C ILE A 223 5.82 -12.36 3.60
N ARG A 224 4.73 -12.38 4.37
CA ARG A 224 4.77 -12.40 5.84
C ARG A 224 5.53 -13.60 6.40
N GLU A 225 5.35 -14.79 5.81
CA GLU A 225 6.09 -16.00 6.18
C GLU A 225 7.60 -15.83 6.02
N ARG A 226 8.05 -15.13 4.97
CA ARG A 226 9.47 -14.97 4.66
C ARG A 226 10.13 -13.83 5.40
N VAL A 227 9.44 -12.69 5.49
CA VAL A 227 9.99 -11.49 6.16
C VAL A 227 9.86 -11.57 7.68
N GLY A 228 9.04 -12.48 8.21
CA GLY A 228 8.73 -12.57 9.64
C GLY A 228 7.49 -11.74 10.01
N ALA A 229 6.70 -12.26 10.95
CA ALA A 229 5.45 -11.64 11.40
C ALA A 229 5.65 -10.22 11.94
N GLU A 230 6.79 -9.96 12.58
CA GLU A 230 7.17 -8.69 13.18
C GLU A 230 7.59 -7.63 12.15
N ASN A 231 7.75 -8.00 10.87
CA ASN A 231 8.16 -7.11 9.78
C ASN A 231 7.02 -6.89 8.75
N PHE A 232 5.78 -7.19 9.15
CA PHE A 232 4.57 -7.04 8.37
C PHE A 232 3.41 -6.56 9.26
N PHE A 233 2.68 -5.52 8.84
CA PHE A 233 1.51 -5.03 9.58
C PHE A 233 0.25 -5.77 9.14
N LEU A 234 -0.08 -6.84 9.86
CA LEU A 234 -1.28 -7.62 9.61
C LEU A 234 -2.49 -6.99 10.29
N PHE A 235 -3.61 -6.89 9.59
CA PHE A 235 -4.90 -6.56 10.18
C PHE A 235 -6.06 -7.27 9.46
N GLY A 236 -7.24 -7.18 10.06
CA GLY A 236 -8.50 -7.59 9.46
C GLY A 236 -8.78 -9.07 9.60
N MET A 237 -9.95 -9.45 9.10
CA MET A 237 -10.45 -10.83 9.15
C MET A 237 -9.62 -11.79 8.29
N THR A 238 -9.52 -13.03 8.76
CA THR A 238 -9.08 -14.20 7.99
C THR A 238 -10.15 -14.63 6.98
N VAL A 239 -9.79 -15.54 6.06
CA VAL A 239 -10.73 -16.11 5.08
C VAL A 239 -11.89 -16.82 5.80
N ASP A 240 -11.59 -17.61 6.84
CA ASP A 240 -12.60 -18.36 7.58
C ASP A 240 -13.57 -17.42 8.33
N GLU A 241 -13.08 -16.32 8.89
CA GLU A 241 -13.91 -15.30 9.54
C GLU A 241 -14.78 -14.54 8.53
N VAL A 242 -14.26 -14.26 7.34
CA VAL A 242 -15.03 -13.66 6.23
C VAL A 242 -16.16 -14.61 5.81
N ASP A 243 -15.87 -15.89 5.61
CA ASP A 243 -16.87 -16.88 5.19
C ASP A 243 -17.94 -17.09 6.27
N ALA A 244 -17.54 -17.13 7.54
CA ALA A 244 -18.46 -17.19 8.68
C ALA A 244 -19.38 -15.97 8.72
N LEU A 245 -18.84 -14.75 8.55
CA LEU A 245 -19.64 -13.52 8.59
C LEU A 245 -20.62 -13.42 7.41
N TYR A 246 -20.27 -13.94 6.22
CA TYR A 246 -21.24 -14.08 5.14
C TYR A 246 -22.37 -15.06 5.52
N ALA A 247 -22.02 -16.23 6.08
CA ALA A 247 -22.98 -17.27 6.43
C ALA A 247 -23.94 -16.82 7.55
N GLU A 248 -23.49 -15.99 8.48
CA GLU A 248 -24.31 -15.42 9.56
C GLU A 248 -25.27 -14.32 9.08
N GLY A 249 -25.09 -13.81 7.86
CA GLY A 249 -25.88 -12.70 7.32
C GLY A 249 -25.28 -11.35 7.72
N TYR A 250 -24.17 -11.00 7.07
CA TYR A 250 -23.50 -9.71 7.22
C TYR A 250 -24.47 -8.53 7.06
N ASP A 251 -24.49 -7.65 8.08
CA ASP A 251 -25.24 -6.40 8.08
C ASP A 251 -24.27 -5.21 8.25
N PRO A 252 -23.91 -4.51 7.16
CA PRO A 252 -22.95 -3.41 7.22
C PRO A 252 -23.42 -2.24 8.09
N LYS A 253 -24.73 -2.06 8.24
CA LYS A 253 -25.29 -0.94 9.02
C LYS A 253 -24.92 -1.03 10.49
N LYS A 254 -24.79 -2.24 11.04
CA LYS A 254 -24.33 -2.45 12.42
C LYS A 254 -22.94 -1.88 12.67
N TYR A 255 -22.03 -2.03 11.71
CA TYR A 255 -20.67 -1.49 11.81
C TYR A 255 -20.65 0.03 11.70
N TYR A 256 -21.46 0.58 10.79
CA TYR A 256 -21.67 2.04 10.70
C TYR A 256 -22.25 2.63 12.00
N GLU A 257 -23.23 1.97 12.64
CA GLU A 257 -23.84 2.46 13.88
C GLU A 257 -22.93 2.30 15.10
N ALA A 258 -22.07 1.27 15.12
CA ALA A 258 -21.20 0.94 16.25
C ALA A 258 -19.91 1.78 16.33
N ASP A 259 -19.30 2.16 15.19
CA ASP A 259 -18.05 2.94 15.19
C ASP A 259 -18.33 4.42 14.86
N PRO A 260 -18.22 5.35 15.83
CA PRO A 260 -18.50 6.77 15.59
C PRO A 260 -17.53 7.42 14.60
N ARG A 261 -16.32 6.87 14.41
CA ARG A 261 -15.35 7.37 13.42
C ARG A 261 -15.80 7.00 12.02
N LEU A 262 -16.25 5.75 11.83
CA LEU A 262 -16.80 5.29 10.56
C LEU A 262 -18.08 6.06 10.22
N LYS A 263 -18.97 6.22 11.20
CA LYS A 263 -20.18 7.01 11.06
C LYS A 263 -19.89 8.42 10.58
N ALA A 264 -18.98 9.12 11.26
CA ALA A 264 -18.58 10.47 10.87
C ALA A 264 -18.02 10.52 9.44
N ALA A 265 -17.21 9.53 9.05
CA ALA A 265 -16.66 9.49 7.71
C ALA A 265 -17.73 9.31 6.62
N ILE A 266 -18.65 8.35 6.81
CA ILE A 266 -19.74 8.11 5.87
C ILE A 266 -20.71 9.30 5.83
N ASP A 267 -21.02 9.91 6.98
CA ASP A 267 -21.90 11.07 7.08
C ASP A 267 -21.32 12.28 6.33
N MET A 268 -20.00 12.52 6.42
CA MET A 268 -19.32 13.57 5.63
C MET A 268 -19.32 13.30 4.13
N VAL A 269 -19.32 12.02 3.71
CA VAL A 269 -19.49 11.69 2.29
C VAL A 269 -20.92 11.99 1.84
N ALA A 270 -21.91 11.69 2.67
CA ALA A 270 -23.33 11.87 2.36
C ALA A 270 -23.80 13.33 2.46
N ASP A 271 -23.20 14.16 3.32
CA ASP A 271 -23.70 15.50 3.61
C ASP A 271 -23.29 16.59 2.60
N GLY A 272 -22.48 16.22 1.61
CA GLY A 272 -22.01 17.11 0.55
C GLY A 272 -20.64 17.74 0.81
N THR A 273 -19.95 17.41 1.91
CA THR A 273 -18.61 17.96 2.23
C THR A 273 -17.63 17.80 1.06
N PHE A 274 -17.64 16.64 0.40
CA PHE A 274 -16.76 16.34 -0.74
C PHE A 274 -17.41 16.58 -2.11
N SER A 275 -18.54 17.28 -2.18
CA SER A 275 -19.28 17.53 -3.42
C SER A 275 -19.85 18.95 -3.50
N ASN A 276 -19.21 19.92 -2.84
CA ASN A 276 -19.63 21.33 -2.81
C ASN A 276 -21.07 21.51 -2.30
N GLY A 277 -21.49 20.71 -1.33
CA GLY A 277 -22.82 20.74 -0.72
C GLY A 277 -23.89 19.91 -1.43
N ASP A 278 -23.60 19.33 -2.60
CA ASP A 278 -24.54 18.44 -3.28
C ASP A 278 -24.53 17.04 -2.64
N LYS A 279 -25.60 16.74 -1.89
CA LYS A 279 -25.78 15.49 -1.16
C LYS A 279 -26.06 14.29 -2.07
N THR A 280 -26.40 14.52 -3.33
CA THR A 280 -26.83 13.46 -4.26
C THR A 280 -25.66 12.76 -4.95
N VAL A 281 -24.48 13.40 -5.02
CA VAL A 281 -23.33 12.93 -5.82
C VAL A 281 -22.85 11.52 -5.43
N TYR A 282 -22.92 11.18 -4.14
CA TYR A 282 -22.44 9.91 -3.60
C TYR A 282 -23.55 9.03 -3.01
N GLU A 283 -24.82 9.33 -3.25
CA GLU A 283 -25.96 8.56 -2.71
C GLU A 283 -25.85 7.07 -3.04
N ASP A 284 -25.57 6.73 -4.30
CA ASP A 284 -25.42 5.33 -4.72
C ASP A 284 -24.27 4.62 -4.00
N LEU A 285 -23.16 5.32 -3.79
CA LEU A 285 -21.97 4.76 -3.13
C LEU A 285 -22.22 4.55 -1.63
N VAL A 286 -22.85 5.53 -0.97
CA VAL A 286 -23.24 5.41 0.44
C VAL A 286 -24.31 4.35 0.64
N HIS A 287 -25.28 4.28 -0.27
CA HIS A 287 -26.30 3.24 -0.27
C HIS A 287 -25.68 1.85 -0.41
N ASP A 288 -24.73 1.66 -1.34
CA ASP A 288 -24.02 0.39 -1.50
C ASP A 288 -23.28 -0.01 -0.23
N TRP A 289 -22.55 0.91 0.41
CA TRP A 289 -21.85 0.65 1.67
C TRP A 289 -22.79 0.28 2.82
N LEU A 290 -23.95 0.94 2.93
CA LEU A 290 -24.87 0.74 4.06
C LEU A 290 -25.87 -0.40 3.84
N THR A 291 -25.90 -1.02 2.66
CA THR A 291 -26.85 -2.10 2.35
C THR A 291 -26.20 -3.39 1.87
N LYS A 292 -25.13 -3.30 1.08
CA LYS A 292 -24.48 -4.47 0.47
C LYS A 292 -23.09 -4.69 1.04
N ASP A 293 -22.22 -3.68 0.91
CA ASP A 293 -20.78 -3.74 1.22
C ASP A 293 -20.20 -5.13 0.98
N TRP A 294 -20.28 -5.59 -0.27
CA TRP A 294 -20.01 -6.98 -0.63
C TRP A 294 -18.63 -7.46 -0.21
N PHE A 295 -17.68 -6.57 0.05
CA PHE A 295 -16.30 -6.91 0.41
C PHE A 295 -15.93 -6.52 1.83
N MET A 296 -16.93 -6.36 2.70
CA MET A 296 -16.78 -6.15 4.15
C MET A 296 -15.80 -5.02 4.48
N THR A 297 -15.91 -3.93 3.72
CA THR A 297 -15.16 -2.69 3.92
C THR A 297 -15.43 -2.15 5.32
N LEU A 298 -16.69 -2.16 5.76
CA LEU A 298 -17.08 -1.58 7.05
C LEU A 298 -16.68 -2.49 8.21
N ALA A 299 -16.72 -3.81 8.02
CA ALA A 299 -16.31 -4.77 9.04
C ALA A 299 -14.82 -4.64 9.43
N ASP A 300 -13.94 -4.50 8.43
CA ASP A 300 -12.50 -4.37 8.67
C ASP A 300 -12.06 -2.94 9.05
N PHE A 301 -12.95 -1.95 9.00
CA PHE A 301 -12.61 -0.55 9.28
C PHE A 301 -12.00 -0.36 10.68
N GLY A 302 -12.58 -0.99 11.70
CA GLY A 302 -12.08 -0.89 13.07
C GLY A 302 -10.66 -1.41 13.21
N ALA A 303 -10.39 -2.60 12.66
CA ALA A 303 -9.05 -3.20 12.66
C ALA A 303 -8.04 -2.39 11.83
N TYR A 304 -8.44 -1.91 10.65
CA TYR A 304 -7.60 -1.11 9.78
C TYR A 304 -7.23 0.26 10.38
N THR A 305 -8.13 0.88 11.13
CA THR A 305 -7.83 2.13 11.83
C THR A 305 -6.96 1.90 13.07
N ALA A 306 -7.13 0.78 13.78
CA ALA A 306 -6.32 0.44 14.95
C ALA A 306 -4.84 0.22 14.60
N ILE A 307 -4.55 -0.55 13.54
CA ILE A 307 -3.17 -0.88 13.11
C ILE A 307 -2.34 0.36 12.74
N GLN A 308 -2.98 1.49 12.41
CA GLN A 308 -2.28 2.74 12.10
C GLN A 308 -1.42 3.24 13.26
N SER A 309 -1.82 2.98 14.50
CA SER A 309 -1.07 3.38 15.69
C SER A 309 0.26 2.63 15.82
N GLU A 310 0.29 1.34 15.50
CA GLU A 310 1.51 0.53 15.48
C GLU A 310 2.45 0.97 14.35
N ILE A 311 1.90 1.28 13.17
CA ILE A 311 2.64 1.83 12.04
C ILE A 311 3.30 3.16 12.41
N GLU A 312 2.54 4.07 13.04
CA GLU A 312 3.02 5.38 13.50
C GLU A 312 4.11 5.25 14.57
N ALA A 313 3.92 4.35 15.54
CA ALA A 313 4.89 4.10 16.60
C ALA A 313 6.22 3.54 16.07
N LEU A 314 6.19 2.67 15.06
CA LEU A 314 7.41 2.16 14.44
C LEU A 314 8.07 3.22 13.54
N TYR A 315 7.30 3.96 12.74
CA TYR A 315 7.86 4.99 11.85
C TYR A 315 8.51 6.13 12.63
N ALA A 316 8.05 6.42 13.84
CA ALA A 316 8.69 7.34 14.78
C ALA A 316 10.07 6.86 15.29
N GLN A 317 10.49 5.64 14.94
CA GLN A 317 11.80 5.06 15.26
C GLN A 317 12.57 4.78 13.95
N PRO A 318 13.21 5.80 13.34
CA PRO A 318 13.71 5.69 11.97
C PRO A 318 14.72 4.56 11.75
N LEU A 319 15.60 4.31 12.71
CA LEU A 319 16.58 3.23 12.59
C LEU A 319 15.89 1.87 12.56
N GLU A 320 14.96 1.62 13.49
CA GLU A 320 14.24 0.35 13.59
C GLU A 320 13.30 0.12 12.39
N TRP A 321 12.61 1.16 11.91
CA TRP A 321 11.84 1.08 10.67
C TRP A 321 12.70 0.62 9.50
N ASN A 322 13.87 1.22 9.33
CA ASN A 322 14.76 0.90 8.21
C ASN A 322 15.42 -0.48 8.35
N ARG A 323 15.67 -0.97 9.57
CA ARG A 323 16.08 -2.37 9.79
C ARG A 323 15.03 -3.34 9.27
N LYS A 324 13.77 -3.14 9.66
CA LYS A 324 12.65 -4.00 9.26
C LYS A 324 12.39 -3.92 7.75
N ALA A 325 12.53 -2.73 7.16
CA ALA A 325 12.45 -2.54 5.72
C ALA A 325 13.61 -3.24 4.97
N LEU A 326 14.83 -3.23 5.51
CA LEU A 326 15.95 -3.97 4.95
C LEU A 326 15.74 -5.49 5.04
N ILE A 327 15.18 -5.99 6.14
CA ILE A 327 14.79 -7.41 6.27
C ILE A 327 13.73 -7.80 5.22
N ASN A 328 12.79 -6.91 4.90
CA ASN A 328 11.85 -7.12 3.79
C ASN A 328 12.58 -7.29 2.45
N VAL A 329 13.57 -6.44 2.15
CA VAL A 329 14.38 -6.58 0.92
C VAL A 329 15.16 -7.90 0.93
N ALA A 330 15.85 -8.21 2.03
CA ALA A 330 16.68 -9.39 2.17
C ALA A 330 15.91 -10.70 1.97
N ASN A 331 14.64 -10.75 2.41
CA ASN A 331 13.81 -11.95 2.36
C ASN A 331 12.83 -12.01 1.18
N SER A 332 12.96 -11.09 0.21
CA SER A 332 12.09 -11.05 -0.96
C SER A 332 12.65 -11.73 -2.22
N GLY A 333 13.80 -12.42 -2.10
CA GLY A 333 14.46 -13.13 -3.22
C GLY A 333 13.54 -14.11 -3.96
N TYR A 334 12.75 -14.86 -3.20
CA TYR A 334 11.78 -15.85 -3.70
C TYR A 334 10.77 -15.29 -4.70
N PHE A 335 10.50 -13.99 -4.65
CA PHE A 335 9.56 -13.31 -5.55
C PHE A 335 10.19 -12.89 -6.88
N SER A 336 11.40 -13.36 -7.19
CA SER A 336 11.95 -13.26 -8.55
C SER A 336 11.05 -14.03 -9.53
N SER A 337 10.76 -13.39 -10.67
CA SER A 337 10.11 -14.08 -11.79
C SER A 337 10.96 -15.22 -12.37
N ASP A 338 12.28 -15.23 -12.15
CA ASP A 338 13.16 -16.29 -12.65
C ASP A 338 12.83 -17.62 -11.96
N ARG A 339 12.67 -17.60 -10.63
CA ARG A 339 12.21 -18.77 -9.86
C ARG A 339 10.85 -19.25 -10.34
N SER A 340 9.90 -18.34 -10.60
CA SER A 340 8.61 -18.73 -11.18
C SER A 340 8.78 -19.41 -12.53
N MET A 341 9.69 -18.93 -13.39
CA MET A 341 9.98 -19.54 -14.69
C MET A 341 10.61 -20.93 -14.54
N GLU A 342 11.54 -21.12 -13.60
CA GLU A 342 12.11 -22.42 -13.25
C GLU A 342 11.01 -23.40 -12.81
N ASP A 343 10.11 -22.98 -11.91
CA ASP A 343 8.95 -23.79 -11.49
C ASP A 343 8.07 -24.20 -12.69
N TYR A 344 7.85 -23.31 -13.66
CA TYR A 344 7.10 -23.63 -14.88
C TYR A 344 7.84 -24.61 -15.79
N LEU A 345 9.15 -24.41 -15.99
CA LEU A 345 10.01 -25.28 -16.79
C LEU A 345 10.05 -26.70 -16.22
N GLU A 346 10.19 -26.83 -14.91
CA GLU A 346 10.31 -28.12 -14.22
C GLU A 346 8.99 -28.87 -14.03
N ARG A 347 7.88 -28.17 -13.78
CA ARG A 347 6.63 -28.80 -13.31
C ARG A 347 5.53 -28.86 -14.37
N ILE A 348 5.62 -28.06 -15.43
CA ILE A 348 4.54 -27.88 -16.40
C ILE A 348 5.05 -28.04 -17.83
N TRP A 349 6.01 -27.22 -18.24
CA TRP A 349 6.49 -27.24 -19.63
C TRP A 349 7.46 -28.38 -19.91
N MET A 350 8.11 -28.90 -18.87
CA MET A 350 9.06 -30.03 -18.95
C MET A 350 10.13 -29.78 -20.03
N THR A 351 10.64 -28.55 -20.09
CA THR A 351 11.64 -28.11 -21.06
C THR A 351 12.78 -27.40 -20.35
N GLY A 352 13.93 -27.29 -21.01
CA GLY A 352 15.15 -26.69 -20.47
C GLY A 352 15.71 -25.58 -21.36
N PRO A 353 16.73 -24.86 -20.88
CA PRO A 353 17.49 -23.95 -21.71
C PRO A 353 18.02 -24.71 -22.93
N LEU A 354 17.92 -24.10 -24.11
CA LEU A 354 18.60 -24.60 -25.30
C LEU A 354 20.11 -24.45 -25.06
N ALA A 355 20.88 -25.49 -25.36
CA ALA A 355 22.33 -25.38 -25.36
C ALA A 355 22.76 -24.33 -26.40
N ASP A 356 23.74 -23.50 -26.03
CA ASP A 356 24.31 -22.46 -26.89
C ASP A 356 24.89 -23.02 -28.21
#